data_AF-A0A7S1PA95-F1
#
_entry.id   AF-A0A7S1PA95-F1
#
_cell.length_a   1.000
_cell.length_b   1.000
_cell.length_c   1.000
_cell.angle_alpha   90.00
_cell.angle_beta   90.00
_cell.angle_gamma   90.00
#
_symmetry.space_group_name_H-M   'P 1'
#
loop_
_entity.id
_entity.type
_entity.pdbx_description
1 polymer ?
#
loop_
_entity_poly.entity_id
_entity_poly.type
_entity_poly.pdbx_seq_one_letter_code
_entity_poly.pdbx_strand_id
1 'polypeptide(L)'
;VQNINRETSIYYLLSNNHVNSLISTPFEWEDEEILAYYITFLKSLSLKLNKETVKFFYNERAHHFPLYTEAIKFFNHKDSMVRTSVRTLTLNVFGVSDPSMRHFILSQESRFFTHVATYLVDMWLKMELTINTKSAIEGLGSLPEQ
;
A
#
# COMPACT_ATOMS: atom_id res chain seq x y z
N VAL A 1 -15.65 10.46 0.40
CA VAL A 1 -15.63 10.97 -1.01
C VAL A 1 -16.47 10.09 -1.97
N GLN A 2 -17.53 9.42 -1.50
CA GLN A 2 -18.30 8.48 -2.33
C GLN A 2 -19.34 9.15 -3.27
N ASN A 3 -19.63 10.45 -3.12
CA ASN A 3 -20.76 11.12 -3.79
C ASN A 3 -20.39 12.11 -4.92
N ILE A 4 -19.13 12.17 -5.35
CA ILE A 4 -18.72 13.08 -6.43
C ILE A 4 -18.64 12.28 -7.73
N ASN A 5 -19.77 12.22 -8.44
CA ASN A 5 -19.90 11.46 -9.69
C ASN A 5 -19.76 12.31 -10.94
N ARG A 6 -19.71 13.64 -10.82
CA ARG A 6 -19.48 14.53 -11.96
C ARG A 6 -18.00 14.59 -12.28
N GLU A 7 -17.64 14.18 -13.50
CA GLU A 7 -16.26 14.22 -14.00
C GLU A 7 -15.65 15.61 -13.84
N THR A 8 -16.37 16.67 -14.20
CA THR A 8 -15.90 18.05 -14.05
C THR A 8 -15.52 18.39 -12.61
N SER A 9 -16.33 17.98 -11.63
CA SER A 9 -16.02 18.18 -10.20
C SER A 9 -14.77 17.41 -9.77
N ILE A 10 -14.56 16.19 -10.28
CA ILE A 10 -13.33 15.42 -10.03
C ILE A 10 -12.12 16.15 -10.62
N TYR A 11 -12.21 16.59 -11.87
CA TYR A 11 -11.13 17.34 -12.52
C TYR A 11 -10.79 18.61 -11.73
N TYR A 12 -11.77 19.39 -11.28
CA TYR A 12 -11.52 20.59 -10.47
C TYR A 12 -10.83 20.27 -9.13
N LEU A 13 -11.27 19.22 -8.43
CA LEU A 13 -10.67 18.82 -7.16
C LEU A 13 -9.22 18.37 -7.32
N LEU A 14 -8.92 17.62 -8.38
CA LEU A 14 -7.59 17.05 -8.63
C LEU A 14 -6.62 18.08 -9.24
N SER A 15 -7.12 19.05 -10.01
CA SER A 15 -6.27 19.97 -10.78
C SER A 15 -5.52 21.02 -9.95
N ASN A 16 -5.99 21.34 -8.73
CA ASN A 16 -5.40 22.43 -7.94
C ASN A 16 -4.32 21.98 -6.94
N ASN A 17 -3.78 20.76 -7.10
CA ASN A 17 -2.72 20.17 -6.27
C ASN A 17 -2.98 20.10 -4.73
N HIS A 18 -4.12 20.61 -4.25
CA HIS A 18 -4.54 20.55 -2.85
C HIS A 18 -4.70 19.12 -2.37
N VAL A 19 -5.16 18.22 -3.25
CA VAL A 19 -5.26 16.79 -2.94
C VAL A 19 -3.89 16.19 -2.66
N ASN A 20 -2.88 16.46 -3.50
CA ASN A 20 -1.51 15.98 -3.24
C ASN A 20 -0.89 16.61 -1.99
N SER A 21 -1.22 17.87 -1.71
CA SER A 21 -0.80 18.55 -0.48
C SER A 21 -1.40 17.84 0.74
N LEU A 22 -2.69 17.52 0.71
CA LEU A 22 -3.38 16.80 1.79
C LEU A 22 -2.85 15.38 1.97
N ILE A 23 -2.53 14.67 0.89
CA ILE A 23 -1.93 13.32 0.96
C ILE A 23 -0.57 13.39 1.67
N SER A 24 0.22 14.42 1.39
CA SER A 24 1.59 14.60 1.89
C SER A 24 1.64 15.25 3.29
N THR A 25 0.51 15.61 3.87
CA THR A 25 0.46 16.21 5.21
C THR A 25 0.97 15.21 6.24
N PRO A 26 1.92 15.59 7.12
CA PRO A 26 2.38 14.73 8.19
C PRO A 26 1.31 14.64 9.29
N PHE A 27 0.55 13.55 9.30
CA PHE A 27 -0.35 13.24 10.40
C PHE A 27 0.37 12.37 11.45
N GLU A 28 -0.04 12.51 12.71
CA GLU A 28 0.35 11.59 13.77
C GLU A 28 -0.50 10.31 13.65
N TRP A 29 0.11 9.21 13.22
CA TRP A 29 -0.58 7.93 12.95
C TRP A 29 -0.77 7.05 14.20
N GLU A 30 -0.63 7.64 15.39
CA GLU A 30 -0.91 6.95 16.65
C GLU A 30 -2.41 6.69 16.84
N ASP A 31 -3.24 7.57 16.27
CA ASP A 31 -4.70 7.41 16.24
C ASP A 31 -5.11 6.49 15.07
N GLU A 32 -5.55 5.27 15.42
CA GLU A 32 -6.00 4.26 14.47
C GLU A 32 -7.24 4.69 13.66
N GLU A 33 -8.11 5.53 14.23
CA GLU A 33 -9.31 6.04 13.56
C GLU A 33 -8.92 7.04 12.46
N ILE A 34 -8.01 7.98 12.76
CA ILE A 34 -7.48 8.92 11.78
C ILE A 34 -6.77 8.17 10.65
N LEU A 35 -5.95 7.16 10.99
CA LEU A 35 -5.30 6.32 9.99
C LEU A 35 -6.32 5.60 9.11
N ALA A 36 -7.39 5.03 9.69
CA ALA A 36 -8.43 4.35 8.92
C ALA A 36 -9.13 5.30 7.93
N TYR A 37 -9.44 6.53 8.35
CA TYR A 37 -9.99 7.56 7.47
C TYR A 37 -9.02 7.93 6.35
N TYR A 38 -7.74 8.11 6.67
CA TYR A 38 -6.71 8.42 5.70
C TYR A 38 -6.55 7.30 4.65
N ILE A 39 -6.44 6.05 5.08
CA ILE A 39 -6.32 4.90 4.17
C ILE A 39 -7.56 4.76 3.29
N THR A 40 -8.75 5.00 3.85
CA THR A 40 -10.01 5.02 3.09
C THR A 40 -10.01 6.14 2.06
N PHE A 41 -9.51 7.32 2.41
CA PHE A 41 -9.35 8.45 1.51
C PHE A 41 -8.39 8.12 0.35
N LEU A 42 -7.18 7.63 0.64
CA LEU A 42 -6.22 7.21 -0.39
C LEU A 42 -6.81 6.14 -1.31
N LYS A 43 -7.47 5.11 -0.75
CA LYS A 43 -8.15 4.07 -1.53
C LYS A 43 -9.19 4.68 -2.46
N SER A 44 -10.00 5.63 -1.98
CA SER A 44 -11.00 6.30 -2.81
C SER A 44 -10.40 7.09 -3.98
N LEU A 45 -9.23 7.72 -3.79
CA LEU A 45 -8.50 8.39 -4.87
C LEU A 45 -7.92 7.40 -5.89
N SER A 46 -7.39 6.27 -5.43
CA SER A 46 -6.84 5.24 -6.32
C SER A 46 -7.88 4.63 -7.26
N LEU A 47 -9.15 4.58 -6.85
CA LEU A 47 -10.26 4.14 -7.69
C LEU A 47 -10.59 5.13 -8.82
N LYS A 48 -10.10 6.37 -8.71
CA LYS A 48 -10.23 7.41 -9.74
C LYS A 48 -8.97 7.54 -10.60
N LEU A 49 -7.93 6.76 -10.32
CA LEU A 49 -6.69 6.77 -11.07
C LEU A 49 -6.87 6.00 -12.39
N ASN A 50 -6.58 6.66 -13.50
CA ASN A 50 -6.56 6.09 -14.84
C ASN A 50 -5.54 6.85 -15.70
N LYS A 51 -5.45 6.50 -16.99
CA LYS A 51 -4.49 7.11 -17.91
C LYS A 51 -4.69 8.63 -18.05
N GLU A 52 -5.92 9.11 -17.91
CA GLU A 52 -6.28 10.51 -18.06
C GLU A 52 -6.01 11.32 -16.78
N THR A 53 -6.20 10.71 -15.61
CA THR A 53 -6.11 11.38 -14.30
C THR A 53 -4.76 11.20 -13.61
N VAL A 54 -3.93 10.25 -14.03
CA VAL A 54 -2.62 9.96 -13.39
C VAL A 54 -1.73 11.20 -13.29
N LYS A 55 -1.77 12.08 -14.29
CA LYS A 55 -1.02 13.34 -14.34
C LYS A 55 -1.39 14.34 -13.23
N PHE A 56 -2.53 14.17 -12.56
CA PHE A 56 -2.89 14.98 -11.39
C PHE A 56 -2.21 14.50 -10.12
N PHE A 57 -1.80 13.24 -10.06
CA PHE A 57 -1.19 12.64 -8.86
C PHE A 57 0.32 12.40 -9.01
N TYR A 58 0.77 12.19 -10.24
CA TYR A 58 2.17 11.93 -10.56
C TYR A 58 2.79 13.08 -11.34
N ASN A 59 3.83 13.67 -10.78
CA ASN A 59 4.70 14.63 -11.46
C ASN A 59 6.00 13.94 -11.88
N GLU A 60 6.13 13.69 -13.18
CA GLU A 60 7.29 13.02 -13.77
C GLU A 60 8.60 13.77 -13.56
N ARG A 61 8.59 15.11 -13.68
CA ARG A 61 9.81 15.92 -13.57
C ARG A 61 10.35 15.95 -12.14
N ALA A 62 9.46 15.96 -11.16
CA ALA A 62 9.81 15.97 -9.75
C ALA A 62 9.92 14.56 -9.14
N HIS A 63 9.65 13.51 -9.92
CA HIS A 63 9.50 12.14 -9.43
C HIS A 63 8.59 12.06 -8.19
N HIS A 64 7.50 12.81 -8.21
CA HIS A 64 6.63 12.99 -7.05
C HIS A 64 5.30 12.30 -7.28
N PHE A 65 5.03 11.25 -6.50
CA PHE A 65 3.77 10.50 -6.55
C PHE A 65 3.24 10.20 -5.13
N PRO A 66 2.68 11.20 -4.43
CA PRO A 66 2.24 11.05 -3.03
C PRO A 66 1.26 9.91 -2.82
N LEU A 67 0.29 9.74 -3.73
CA LEU A 67 -0.74 8.71 -3.59
C LEU A 67 -0.14 7.30 -3.47
N TYR A 68 0.92 7.01 -4.22
CA TYR A 68 1.63 5.74 -4.15
C TYR A 68 2.61 5.70 -2.98
N THR A 69 3.50 6.70 -2.90
CA THR A 69 4.61 6.73 -1.93
C THR A 69 4.15 6.79 -0.47
N GLU A 70 3.06 7.51 -0.17
CA GLU A 70 2.49 7.53 1.17
C GLU A 70 1.75 6.23 1.51
N ALA A 71 1.02 5.65 0.55
CA ALA A 71 0.28 4.41 0.78
C ALA A 71 1.18 3.22 1.11
N ILE A 72 2.30 3.07 0.37
CA ILE A 72 3.19 1.91 0.54
C ILE A 72 3.91 1.88 1.89
N LYS A 73 3.96 3.00 2.63
CA LYS A 73 4.49 3.01 4.02
C LYS A 73 3.72 2.07 4.94
N PHE A 74 2.45 1.82 4.62
CA PHE A 74 1.54 0.99 5.41
C PHE A 74 1.39 -0.44 4.88
N PHE A 75 2.23 -0.90 3.95
CA PHE A 75 2.08 -2.22 3.31
C PHE A 75 2.12 -3.40 4.29
N ASN A 76 2.87 -3.25 5.39
CA ASN A 76 3.01 -4.23 6.46
C ASN A 76 2.42 -3.73 7.80
N HIS A 77 1.34 -2.94 7.73
CA HIS A 77 0.65 -2.47 8.93
C HIS A 77 0.07 -3.63 9.75
N LYS A 78 -0.06 -3.48 11.08
CA LYS A 78 -0.59 -4.54 11.99
C LYS A 78 -2.05 -4.91 11.69
N ASP A 79 -2.84 -3.92 11.28
CA ASP A 79 -4.25 -4.09 10.90
C ASP A 79 -4.39 -4.71 9.49
N SER A 80 -5.17 -5.78 9.38
CA SER A 80 -5.38 -6.51 8.13
C SER A 80 -6.21 -5.76 7.09
N MET A 81 -7.16 -4.92 7.50
CA MET A 81 -7.97 -4.08 6.64
C MET A 81 -7.15 -2.95 6.04
N VAL A 82 -6.23 -2.36 6.81
CA VAL A 82 -5.23 -1.40 6.30
C VAL A 82 -4.37 -2.07 5.23
N ARG A 83 -3.77 -3.23 5.53
CA ARG A 83 -2.95 -3.97 4.53
C ARG A 83 -3.75 -4.29 3.27
N THR A 84 -5.00 -4.73 3.42
CA THR A 84 -5.87 -5.06 2.28
C THR A 84 -6.14 -3.83 1.42
N SER A 85 -6.44 -2.69 2.04
CA SER A 85 -6.68 -1.43 1.33
C SER A 85 -5.43 -0.92 0.61
N VAL A 86 -4.26 -0.97 1.24
CA VAL A 86 -2.98 -0.60 0.63
C VAL A 86 -2.64 -1.51 -0.56
N ARG A 87 -2.90 -2.81 -0.46
CA ARG A 87 -2.72 -3.76 -1.57
C ARG A 87 -3.64 -3.43 -2.73
N THR A 88 -4.94 -3.18 -2.47
CA THR A 88 -5.87 -2.76 -3.52
C THR A 88 -5.41 -1.47 -4.20
N LEU A 89 -4.99 -0.47 -3.42
CA LEU A 89 -4.45 0.79 -3.96
C LEU A 89 -3.22 0.54 -4.83
N THR A 90 -2.27 -0.26 -4.34
CA THR A 90 -1.04 -0.60 -5.07
C THR A 90 -1.35 -1.28 -6.41
N LEU A 91 -2.32 -2.21 -6.41
CA LEU A 91 -2.78 -2.86 -7.64
C LEU A 91 -3.48 -1.90 -8.60
N ASN A 92 -4.30 -0.97 -8.10
CA ASN A 92 -4.91 0.07 -8.92
C ASN A 92 -3.83 0.94 -9.60
N VAL A 93 -2.78 1.32 -8.87
CA VAL A 93 -1.63 2.05 -9.42
C VAL A 93 -0.94 1.23 -10.51
N PHE A 94 -0.64 -0.04 -10.26
CA PHE A 94 0.04 -0.90 -11.25
C PHE A 94 -0.82 -1.19 -12.49
N GLY A 95 -2.15 -1.12 -12.34
CA GLY A 95 -3.12 -1.28 -13.42
C GLY A 95 -3.20 -0.10 -14.39
N VAL A 96 -2.62 1.05 -14.07
CA VAL A 96 -2.63 2.22 -14.96
C VAL A 96 -1.54 2.11 -16.03
N SER A 97 -1.97 2.21 -17.29
CA SER A 97 -1.09 2.18 -18.47
C SER A 97 -0.41 3.53 -18.71
N ASP A 98 0.55 3.88 -17.86
CA ASP A 98 1.40 5.06 -17.99
C ASP A 98 2.90 4.68 -17.91
N PRO A 99 3.69 4.83 -19.01
CA PRO A 99 5.09 4.42 -19.04
C PRO A 99 5.98 5.17 -18.05
N SER A 100 5.77 6.48 -17.88
CA SER A 100 6.59 7.34 -17.03
C SER A 100 6.41 7.00 -15.54
N MET A 101 5.17 6.80 -15.11
CA MET A 101 4.83 6.32 -13.77
C MET A 101 5.36 4.91 -13.53
N ARG A 102 5.23 4.01 -14.51
CA ARG A 102 5.77 2.65 -14.41
C ARG A 102 7.29 2.66 -14.27
N HIS A 103 7.98 3.51 -15.03
CA HIS A 103 9.42 3.69 -14.88
C HIS A 103 9.76 4.13 -13.46
N PHE A 104 9.08 5.16 -12.93
CA PHE A 104 9.28 5.62 -11.55
C PHE A 104 9.11 4.51 -10.50
N ILE A 105 8.06 3.69 -10.61
CA ILE A 105 7.81 2.57 -9.68
C ILE A 105 8.92 1.52 -9.74
N LEU A 106 9.38 1.18 -10.95
CA LEU A 106 10.35 0.11 -11.16
C LEU A 106 11.81 0.54 -10.94
N SER A 107 12.15 1.81 -11.16
CA SER A 107 13.51 2.32 -11.00
C SER A 107 13.69 3.05 -9.67
N GLN A 108 12.93 4.12 -9.44
CA GLN A 108 13.14 5.04 -8.31
C GLN A 108 12.54 4.53 -6.99
N GLU A 109 11.39 3.87 -7.05
CA GLU A 109 10.73 3.27 -5.87
C GLU A 109 10.85 1.74 -5.80
N SER A 110 11.90 1.19 -6.41
CA SER A 110 12.21 -0.24 -6.41
C SER A 110 12.37 -0.85 -5.01
N ARG A 111 12.72 -0.03 -4.01
CA ARG A 111 12.84 -0.40 -2.59
C ARG A 111 11.58 -1.08 -2.05
N PHE A 112 10.39 -0.72 -2.54
CA PHE A 112 9.16 -1.40 -2.18
C PHE A 112 9.22 -2.92 -2.44
N PHE A 113 9.72 -3.34 -3.60
CA PHE A 113 9.82 -4.76 -3.94
C PHE A 113 10.85 -5.49 -3.07
N THR A 114 11.94 -4.83 -2.69
CA THR A 114 12.90 -5.36 -1.73
C THR A 114 12.22 -5.59 -0.37
N HIS A 115 11.45 -4.63 0.14
CA HIS A 115 10.73 -4.79 1.40
C HIS A 115 9.70 -5.94 1.34
N VAL A 116 9.00 -6.11 0.22
CA VAL A 116 8.08 -7.24 0.02
C VAL A 116 8.84 -8.56 0.00
N ALA A 117 9.96 -8.64 -0.72
CA ALA A 117 10.78 -9.85 -0.78
C ALA A 117 11.31 -10.23 0.61
N THR A 118 11.86 -9.28 1.36
CA THR A 118 12.31 -9.50 2.74
C THR A 118 11.16 -9.96 3.64
N TYR A 119 10.00 -9.31 3.56
CA TYR A 119 8.82 -9.73 4.32
C TYR A 119 8.39 -11.18 4.03
N LEU A 120 8.44 -11.60 2.77
CA LEU A 120 8.11 -12.98 2.38
C LEU A 120 9.14 -13.98 2.93
N VAL A 121 10.43 -13.64 2.94
CA VAL A 121 11.48 -14.45 3.55
C VAL A 121 11.25 -14.58 5.06
N ASP A 122 10.95 -13.49 5.76
CA ASP A 122 10.66 -13.51 7.20
C ASP A 122 9.44 -14.38 7.51
N MET A 123 8.41 -14.30 6.67
CA MET A 123 7.21 -15.14 6.79
C MET A 123 7.55 -16.62 6.57
N TRP A 124 8.38 -16.94 5.58
CA TRP A 124 8.85 -18.29 5.32
C TRP A 124 9.61 -18.88 6.52
N LEU A 125 10.58 -18.13 7.05
CA LEU A 125 11.38 -18.56 8.20
C LEU A 125 10.49 -18.81 9.44
N LYS A 126 9.51 -17.96 9.70
CA LYS A 126 8.53 -18.17 10.78
C LYS A 126 7.72 -19.45 10.60
N MET A 127 7.31 -19.76 9.37
CA MET A 127 6.60 -21.00 9.07
C MET A 127 7.49 -22.22 9.31
N GLU A 128 8.73 -22.20 8.83
CA GLU A 128 9.70 -23.29 9.03
C GLU A 128 9.97 -23.57 10.51
N LEU A 129 10.22 -22.52 11.31
CA LEU A 129 10.40 -22.65 12.76
C LEU A 129 9.15 -23.23 13.45
N THR A 130 7.95 -22.83 13.03
CA THR A 130 6.69 -23.35 13.58
C THR A 130 6.48 -24.83 13.23
N ILE A 131 6.88 -25.25 12.03
CA ILE A 131 6.80 -26.66 11.62
C ILE A 131 7.80 -27.50 12.42
N ASN A 132 9.05 -27.04 12.54
CA ASN A 132 10.11 -27.76 13.24
C ASN A 132 9.88 -27.87 14.75
N THR A 133 9.27 -26.85 15.36
CA THR A 133 8.88 -26.92 16.78
C THR A 133 7.74 -27.90 17.03
N LYS A 134 6.75 -27.97 16.13
CA LYS A 134 5.66 -28.97 16.22
C LYS A 134 6.17 -30.40 16.09
N SER A 135 7.05 -30.68 15.12
CA SER A 135 7.63 -32.01 14.95
C SER A 135 8.47 -32.46 16.15
N ALA A 136 9.18 -31.54 16.80
CA ALA A 136 9.92 -31.83 18.04
C ALA A 136 8.99 -32.17 19.22
N ILE A 137 7.84 -31.49 19.34
CA ILE A 137 6.85 -31.76 20.39
C ILE A 137 6.14 -33.10 20.17
N GLU A 138 5.77 -33.43 18.93
CA GLU A 138 5.16 -34.72 18.58
C GLU A 138 6.14 -35.90 18.81
N GLY A 139 7.44 -35.68 18.58
CA GLY A 139 8.48 -36.67 18.89
C GLY A 139 8.73 -36.91 20.39
N LEU A 140 8.37 -35.96 21.26
CA LEU A 140 8.51 -36.10 22.72
C LEU A 140 7.29 -36.76 23.39
N GLY A 141 6.10 -36.64 22.78
CA GLY A 141 4.86 -37.26 23.28
C GLY A 141 4.73 -38.77 23.06
N SER A 142 5.75 -39.42 22.49
CA SER A 142 5.78 -40.85 22.16
C SER A 142 6.73 -41.68 23.03
N LEU A 143 7.14 -41.16 24.19
CA LEU A 143 7.84 -41.96 25.20
C LEU A 143 6.84 -42.95 25.85
N PRO A 144 7.09 -44.28 25.83
CA PRO A 144 6.20 -45.24 26.43
C PRO A 144 6.22 -45.12 27.96
N GLU A 145 5.05 -45.01 28.59
CA GLU A 145 4.89 -45.20 30.03
C GLU A 145 5.43 -46.59 30.41
N GLN A 146 6.42 -46.63 31.30
CA GLN A 146 6.94 -47.85 31.94
C GLN A 146 6.07 -48.25 33.12
#